data_AF-A0A971J294-F1
#
_entry.id   AF-A0A971J294-F1
#
_cell.length_a   1.000
_cell.length_b   1.000
_cell.length_c   1.000
_cell.angle_alpha   90.00
_cell.angle_beta   90.00
_cell.angle_gamma   90.00
#
_symmetry.space_group_name_H-M   'P 1'
#
loop_
_entity.id
_entity.type
_entity.pdbx_description
1 polymer ?
#
loop_
_entity_poly.entity_id
_entity_poly.type
_entity_poly.pdbx_seq_one_letter_code
_entity_poly.pdbx_strand_id
1 'polypeptide(L)'
;MALVLGIVAVCILAIYSVYFIRIIKGSPQEFETELLKAFAAWAVSRGSALRGQMRLMLAASIVLEAVYFTLVFTVISNPAMLIFSAFLVGVEVVHMGLVSSAFYQFFRGRLKIKELFNWRMERISAVLFFTHCFLVLFCLIWG
;
A
#
# COMPACT_ATOMS: atom_id res chain seq x y z
N MET A 1 -11.33 19.75 4.63
CA MET A 1 -10.66 18.83 3.68
C MET A 1 -9.16 18.76 3.93
N ALA A 2 -8.43 19.88 4.00
CA ALA A 2 -6.99 19.89 4.29
C ALA A 2 -6.59 19.20 5.61
N LEU A 3 -7.29 19.48 6.72
CA LEU A 3 -7.03 18.80 8.01
C LEU A 3 -7.21 17.28 7.92
N VAL A 4 -8.27 16.82 7.23
CA VAL A 4 -8.56 15.40 7.04
C VAL A 4 -7.47 14.75 6.20
N LEU A 5 -7.05 15.37 5.10
CA LEU A 5 -5.94 14.90 4.28
C LEU A 5 -4.64 14.82 5.10
N GLY A 6 -4.36 15.83 5.92
CA GLY A 6 -3.18 15.85 6.80
C GLY A 6 -3.17 14.69 7.77
N ILE A 7 -4.28 14.43 8.47
CA ILE A 7 -4.41 13.29 9.39
C ILE A 7 -4.19 11.96 8.66
N VAL A 8 -4.86 11.76 7.52
CA VAL A 8 -4.75 10.53 6.73
C VAL A 8 -3.30 10.35 6.23
N ALA A 9 -2.67 11.40 5.71
CA ALA A 9 -1.29 11.36 5.24
C ALA A 9 -0.30 11.04 6.37
N VAL A 10 -0.48 11.59 7.58
CA VAL A 10 0.34 11.23 8.76
C VAL A 10 0.15 9.77 9.15
N CYS A 11 -1.09 9.27 9.17
CA CYS A 11 -1.36 7.87 9.50
C CYS A 11 -0.68 6.91 8.49
N ILE A 12 -0.84 7.17 7.18
CA ILE A 12 -0.19 6.38 6.13
C ILE A 12 1.33 6.48 6.28
N LEU A 13 1.87 7.69 6.43
CA LEU A 13 3.31 7.88 6.61
C LEU A 13 3.85 7.09 7.81
N ALA A 14 3.17 7.11 8.96
CA ALA A 14 3.59 6.39 10.16
C ALA A 14 3.62 4.87 9.94
N ILE A 15 2.61 4.31 9.27
CA ILE A 15 2.55 2.88 8.95
C ILE A 15 3.68 2.50 7.99
N TYR A 16 3.84 3.25 6.90
CA TYR A 16 4.85 2.95 5.87
C TYR A 16 6.28 3.24 6.33
N SER A 17 6.48 4.12 7.32
CA SER A 17 7.79 4.44 7.89
C SER A 17 8.52 3.20 8.38
N VAL A 18 7.82 2.27 9.04
CA VAL A 18 8.41 1.04 9.57
C VAL A 18 9.06 0.21 8.46
N TYR A 19 8.36 0.06 7.33
CA TYR A 19 8.87 -0.70 6.20
C TYR A 19 9.95 0.09 5.45
N PHE A 20 9.72 1.38 5.21
CA PHE A 20 10.66 2.28 4.54
C PHE A 20 12.03 2.33 5.22
N ILE A 21 12.07 2.43 6.56
CA ILE A 21 13.30 2.42 7.34
C ILE A 21 14.08 1.11 7.10
N ARG A 22 13.39 -0.03 7.06
CA ARG A 22 14.04 -1.34 6.81
C ARG A 22 14.53 -1.46 5.37
N ILE A 23 13.83 -0.88 4.40
CA ILE A 23 14.28 -0.79 3.00
C ILE A 23 15.59 0.00 2.91
N ILE A 24 15.65 1.20 3.53
CA ILE A 24 16.86 2.05 3.53
C ILE A 24 18.02 1.37 4.24
N LYS A 25 17.76 0.66 5.34
CA LYS A 25 18.79 -0.09 6.08
C LYS A 25 19.35 -1.30 5.32
N GLY A 26 18.79 -1.64 4.15
CA GLY A 26 19.27 -2.74 3.32
C GLY A 26 18.86 -4.13 3.83
N SER A 27 18.03 -4.23 4.87
CA SER A 27 17.53 -5.49 5.43
C SER A 27 16.00 -5.67 5.34
N PRO A 28 15.33 -5.35 4.20
CA PRO A 28 13.88 -5.53 4.08
C PRO A 28 13.43 -6.99 4.18
N GLN A 29 14.30 -7.96 3.86
CA GLN A 29 13.97 -9.39 3.77
C GLN A 29 13.55 -10.00 5.11
N GLU A 30 14.13 -9.53 6.21
CA GLU A 30 13.78 -10.04 7.56
C GLU A 30 12.32 -9.69 7.88
N PHE A 31 11.92 -8.46 7.59
CA PHE A 31 10.54 -8.00 7.76
C PHE A 31 9.57 -8.72 6.83
N GLU A 32 9.94 -8.87 5.56
CA GLU A 32 9.10 -9.57 4.57
C GLU A 32 8.87 -11.03 4.97
N THR A 33 9.91 -11.68 5.51
CA THR A 33 9.80 -13.04 6.03
C THR A 33 8.92 -13.11 7.27
N GLU A 34 9.06 -12.15 8.19
CA GLU A 34 8.21 -12.02 9.38
C GLU A 34 6.73 -11.81 9.00
N LEU A 35 6.48 -10.90 8.05
CA LEU A 35 5.15 -10.60 7.52
C LEU A 35 4.54 -11.82 6.84
N LEU A 36 5.32 -12.57 6.07
CA LEU A 36 4.86 -13.79 5.42
C LEU A 36 4.53 -14.90 6.43
N LYS A 37 5.33 -15.05 7.49
CA LYS A 37 5.05 -16.00 8.58
C LYS A 37 3.78 -15.63 9.33
N ALA A 38 3.61 -14.35 9.67
CA ALA A 38 2.40 -13.85 10.33
C ALA A 38 1.16 -14.07 9.45
N PHE A 39 1.27 -13.77 8.15
CA PHE A 39 0.21 -14.03 7.18
C PHE A 39 -0.12 -15.52 7.07
N ALA A 40 0.88 -16.40 7.01
CA ALA A 40 0.65 -17.84 6.95
C ALA A 40 -0.03 -18.37 8.21
N ALA A 41 0.40 -17.92 9.39
CA ALA A 41 -0.24 -18.29 10.66
C ALA A 41 -1.70 -17.83 10.72
N TRP A 42 -1.97 -16.58 10.30
CA TRP A 42 -3.31 -16.05 10.20
C TRP A 42 -4.18 -16.84 9.19
N ALA A 43 -3.64 -17.15 8.01
CA ALA A 43 -4.30 -17.96 6.99
C ALA A 43 -4.71 -19.34 7.52
N VAL A 44 -3.84 -20.00 8.27
CA VAL A 44 -4.13 -21.30 8.91
C VAL A 44 -5.25 -21.15 9.95
N SER A 45 -5.21 -20.12 10.79
CA SER A 45 -6.22 -19.91 11.85
C SER A 45 -7.64 -19.60 11.31
N ARG A 46 -7.76 -19.02 10.12
CA ARG A 46 -9.05 -18.60 9.54
C ARG A 46 -9.68 -19.63 8.59
N GLY A 47 -8.89 -20.53 8.01
CA GLY A 47 -9.40 -21.60 7.15
C GLY A 47 -10.24 -21.07 5.98
N SER A 48 -11.49 -21.53 5.85
CA SER A 48 -12.39 -21.16 4.76
C SER A 48 -12.82 -19.68 4.76
N ALA A 49 -12.83 -19.03 5.92
CA ALA A 49 -13.16 -17.61 6.05
C ALA A 49 -12.11 -16.68 5.44
N LEU A 50 -10.88 -17.17 5.24
CA LEU A 50 -9.75 -16.43 4.67
C LEU A 50 -10.10 -15.80 3.32
N ARG A 51 -10.84 -16.53 2.47
CA ARG A 51 -11.20 -16.04 1.13
C ARG A 51 -12.12 -14.81 1.19
N GLY A 52 -13.08 -14.81 2.11
CA GLY A 52 -13.97 -13.67 2.32
C GLY A 52 -13.23 -12.47 2.91
N GLN A 53 -12.42 -12.71 3.94
CA GLN A 53 -11.63 -11.67 4.61
C GLN A 53 -10.60 -11.02 3.67
N MET A 54 -9.90 -11.81 2.86
CA MET A 54 -8.96 -11.27 1.87
C MET A 54 -9.64 -10.40 0.82
N ARG A 55 -10.81 -10.81 0.31
CA ARG A 55 -11.59 -9.97 -0.62
C ARG A 55 -12.02 -8.67 0.02
N LEU A 56 -12.45 -8.72 1.28
CA LEU A 56 -12.82 -7.53 2.03
C LEU A 56 -11.62 -6.60 2.23
N MET A 57 -10.45 -7.15 2.58
CA MET A 57 -9.21 -6.37 2.72
C MET A 57 -8.80 -5.71 1.40
N LEU A 58 -8.83 -6.43 0.29
CA LEU A 58 -8.53 -5.87 -1.03
C LEU A 58 -9.52 -4.77 -1.42
N ALA A 59 -10.82 -4.99 -1.20
CA ALA A 59 -11.84 -3.97 -1.45
C ALA A 59 -11.64 -2.73 -0.56
N ALA A 60 -11.33 -2.92 0.73
CA ALA A 60 -11.03 -1.84 1.66
C ALA A 60 -9.78 -1.05 1.26
N SER A 61 -8.73 -1.72 0.75
CA SER A 61 -7.52 -1.06 0.23
C SER A 61 -7.85 -0.13 -0.93
N ILE A 62 -8.60 -0.62 -1.93
CA ILE A 62 -9.02 0.18 -3.10
C ILE A 62 -9.80 1.41 -2.65
N VAL A 63 -10.76 1.22 -1.73
CA VAL A 63 -11.58 2.33 -1.23
C VAL A 63 -10.70 3.35 -0.50
N LEU A 64 -9.77 2.89 0.35
CA LEU A 64 -8.87 3.78 1.09
C LEU A 64 -7.97 4.58 0.14
N GLU A 65 -7.39 3.94 -0.86
CA GLU A 65 -6.57 4.60 -1.89
C GLU A 65 -7.38 5.61 -2.70
N ALA A 66 -8.58 5.23 -3.16
CA ALA A 66 -9.46 6.11 -3.92
C ALA A 66 -9.83 7.35 -3.10
N VAL A 67 -10.17 7.18 -1.81
CA VAL A 67 -10.45 8.30 -0.90
C VAL A 67 -9.23 9.18 -0.72
N TYR A 68 -8.05 8.59 -0.47
CA TYR A 68 -6.81 9.33 -0.29
C TYR A 68 -6.45 10.17 -1.52
N PHE A 69 -6.43 9.58 -2.71
CA PHE A 69 -6.10 10.31 -3.93
C PHE A 69 -7.15 11.37 -4.28
N THR A 70 -8.45 11.09 -4.06
CA THR A 70 -9.50 12.10 -4.23
C THR A 70 -9.26 13.30 -3.32
N LEU A 71 -8.89 13.08 -2.05
CA LEU A 71 -8.53 14.16 -1.14
C LEU A 71 -7.31 14.95 -1.64
N VAL A 72 -6.30 14.27 -2.19
CA VAL A 72 -5.11 14.94 -2.73
C VAL A 72 -5.46 15.82 -3.94
N PHE A 73 -6.19 15.30 -4.93
CA PHE A 73 -6.59 16.05 -6.12
C PHE A 73 -7.55 17.21 -5.84
N THR A 74 -8.32 17.14 -4.75
CA THR A 74 -9.27 18.20 -4.37
C THR A 74 -8.65 19.27 -3.47
N VAL A 75 -7.60 18.97 -2.71
CA VAL A 75 -6.99 19.89 -1.75
C VAL A 75 -5.71 20.53 -2.29
N ILE A 76 -4.86 19.79 -2.98
CA ILE A 76 -3.56 20.30 -3.44
C ILE A 76 -3.72 21.00 -4.80
N SER A 77 -3.22 22.23 -4.89
CA SER A 77 -3.22 23.01 -6.13
C SER A 77 -1.87 23.00 -6.87
N ASN A 78 -0.82 22.45 -6.27
CA ASN A 78 0.51 22.42 -6.86
C ASN A 78 0.56 21.47 -8.08
N PRO A 79 0.85 21.96 -9.30
CA PRO A 79 0.78 21.15 -10.51
C PRO A 79 1.82 20.02 -10.55
N ALA A 80 3.02 20.23 -10.00
CA ALA A 80 4.04 19.20 -9.93
C ALA A 80 3.59 18.04 -9.03
N MET A 81 2.96 18.35 -7.89
CA MET A 81 2.38 17.34 -7.02
C MET A 81 1.24 16.59 -7.68
N LEU A 82 0.33 17.26 -8.39
CA LEU A 82 -0.77 16.59 -9.07
C LEU A 82 -0.30 15.62 -10.17
N ILE A 83 0.75 15.99 -10.92
CA ILE A 83 1.38 15.10 -11.90
C ILE A 83 2.00 13.89 -11.18
N PHE A 84 2.69 14.10 -10.07
CA PHE A 84 3.28 13.02 -9.29
C PHE A 84 2.22 12.08 -8.67
N SER A 85 1.11 12.63 -8.16
CA SER A 85 -0.03 11.87 -7.67
C SER A 85 -0.68 11.04 -8.78
N ALA A 86 -0.86 11.61 -9.98
CA ALA A 86 -1.40 10.87 -11.13
C ALA A 86 -0.49 9.71 -11.55
N PHE A 87 0.83 9.92 -11.53
CA PHE A 87 1.79 8.84 -11.74
C PHE A 87 1.68 7.74 -10.66
N LEU A 88 1.55 8.11 -9.38
CA LEU A 88 1.38 7.16 -8.28
C LEU A 88 0.12 6.32 -8.46
N VAL A 89 -1.01 6.95 -8.82
CA VAL A 89 -2.27 6.24 -9.12
C VAL A 89 -2.03 5.20 -10.21
N GLY A 90 -1.31 5.54 -11.27
CA GLY A 90 -0.97 4.59 -12.33
C GLY A 90 -0.16 3.38 -11.84
N VAL A 91 0.84 3.61 -10.99
CA VAL A 91 1.65 2.54 -10.38
C VAL A 91 0.78 1.66 -9.48
N GLU A 92 -0.08 2.26 -8.66
CA GLU A 92 -0.95 1.51 -7.73
C GLU A 92 -2.04 0.71 -8.44
N VAL A 93 -2.58 1.20 -9.55
CA VAL A 93 -3.48 0.39 -10.39
C VAL A 93 -2.78 -0.88 -10.90
N VAL A 94 -1.53 -0.76 -11.34
CA VAL A 94 -0.73 -1.93 -11.76
C VAL A 94 -0.43 -2.85 -10.57
N HIS A 95 0.00 -2.29 -9.44
CA HIS A 95 0.26 -3.04 -8.21
C HIS A 95 -0.97 -3.84 -7.77
N MET A 96 -2.13 -3.18 -7.67
CA MET A 96 -3.38 -3.79 -7.25
C MET A 96 -3.84 -4.89 -8.21
N GLY A 97 -3.61 -4.71 -9.52
CA GLY A 97 -3.86 -5.75 -10.52
C GLY A 97 -3.00 -7.00 -10.31
N LEU A 98 -1.70 -6.81 -10.05
CA LEU A 98 -0.78 -7.91 -9.77
C LEU A 98 -1.16 -8.65 -8.48
N VAL A 99 -1.42 -7.91 -7.41
CA VAL A 99 -1.82 -8.47 -6.10
C VAL A 99 -3.14 -9.22 -6.22
N SER A 100 -4.15 -8.64 -6.87
CA SER A 100 -5.45 -9.27 -7.07
C SER A 100 -5.34 -10.56 -7.89
N SER A 101 -4.51 -10.56 -8.95
CA SER A 101 -4.24 -11.75 -9.76
C SER A 101 -3.54 -12.85 -8.95
N ALA A 102 -2.53 -12.48 -8.14
CA ALA A 102 -1.81 -13.41 -7.28
C ALA A 102 -2.74 -14.05 -6.25
N PHE A 103 -3.58 -13.26 -5.58
CA PHE A 103 -4.58 -13.78 -4.64
C PHE A 103 -5.60 -14.69 -5.32
N TYR A 104 -6.09 -14.32 -6.50
CA TYR A 104 -7.01 -15.16 -7.27
C TYR A 104 -6.37 -16.53 -7.61
N GLN A 105 -5.12 -16.55 -8.03
CA GLN A 105 -4.38 -17.78 -8.35
C GLN A 105 -4.05 -18.61 -7.10
N PHE A 106 -3.71 -17.96 -5.99
CA PHE A 106 -3.50 -18.61 -4.69
C PHE A 106 -4.74 -19.38 -4.22
N PHE A 107 -5.92 -18.75 -4.29
CA PHE A 107 -7.17 -19.42 -3.91
C PHE A 107 -7.59 -20.56 -4.84
N ARG A 108 -7.00 -20.67 -6.03
CA ARG A 108 -7.16 -21.82 -6.94
C ARG A 108 -6.09 -22.90 -6.74
N GLY A 109 -5.21 -22.75 -5.74
CA GLY A 109 -4.13 -23.68 -5.43
C GLY A 109 -2.96 -23.64 -6.42
N ARG A 110 -2.89 -22.61 -7.27
CA ARG A 110 -1.83 -22.50 -8.32
C ARG A 110 -0.56 -21.82 -7.82
N LEU A 111 -0.65 -21.03 -6.75
CA LEU A 111 0.49 -20.33 -6.14
C LEU A 111 0.69 -20.76 -4.70
N LYS A 112 1.94 -20.77 -4.26
CA LYS A 112 2.30 -20.94 -2.84
C LYS A 112 2.26 -19.59 -2.13
N ILE A 113 2.10 -19.60 -0.80
CA ILE A 113 2.08 -18.36 0.02
C ILE A 113 3.33 -17.51 -0.24
N LYS A 114 4.50 -18.13 -0.41
CA LYS A 114 5.78 -17.44 -0.70
C LYS A 114 5.80 -16.65 -2.01
N GLU A 115 4.91 -16.99 -2.95
CA GLU A 115 4.80 -16.37 -4.28
C GLU A 115 3.64 -15.36 -4.33
N LEU A 116 2.92 -15.17 -3.22
CA LEU A 116 1.74 -14.33 -3.15
C LEU A 116 2.10 -12.84 -3.29
N PHE A 117 3.21 -12.44 -2.71
CA PHE A 117 3.70 -11.07 -2.71
C PHE A 117 4.88 -10.92 -3.66
N ASN A 118 4.77 -9.98 -4.58
CA ASN A 118 5.91 -9.55 -5.38
C ASN A 118 6.68 -8.50 -4.58
N TRP A 119 7.61 -8.95 -3.72
CA TRP A 119 8.37 -8.08 -2.81
C TRP A 119 9.08 -6.90 -3.51
N ARG A 120 9.47 -7.06 -4.78
CA ARG A 120 10.05 -5.94 -5.53
C ARG A 120 9.03 -4.82 -5.75
N MET A 121 7.79 -5.17 -6.11
CA MET A 121 6.71 -4.20 -6.26
C MET A 121 6.26 -3.63 -4.91
N GLU A 122 6.17 -4.46 -3.87
CA GLU A 122 5.85 -4.00 -2.49
C GLU A 122 6.83 -2.92 -2.01
N ARG A 123 8.14 -3.14 -2.23
CA ARG A 123 9.17 -2.16 -1.86
C ARG A 123 9.04 -0.86 -2.66
N ILE A 124 8.78 -0.95 -3.96
CA ILE A 124 8.59 0.22 -4.83
C ILE A 124 7.38 1.02 -4.35
N SER A 125 6.23 0.37 -4.18
CA SER A 125 5.01 0.99 -3.66
C SER A 125 5.23 1.61 -2.28
N ALA A 126 5.92 0.92 -1.37
CA ALA A 126 6.20 1.46 -0.03
C ALA A 126 7.06 2.73 -0.05
N VAL A 127 8.11 2.77 -0.88
CA VAL A 127 8.96 3.96 -1.06
C VAL A 127 8.18 5.11 -1.70
N LEU A 128 7.39 4.80 -2.73
CA LEU A 128 6.58 5.78 -3.45
C LEU A 128 5.49 6.39 -2.55
N PHE A 129 4.72 5.57 -1.83
CA PHE A 129 3.69 6.04 -0.89
C PHE A 129 4.29 6.85 0.26
N PHE A 130 5.40 6.41 0.83
CA PHE A 130 6.09 7.17 1.88
C PHE A 130 6.50 8.56 1.36
N THR A 131 7.17 8.60 0.21
CA THR A 131 7.63 9.85 -0.40
C THR A 131 6.47 10.76 -0.76
N HIS A 132 5.41 10.20 -1.34
CA HIS A 132 4.20 10.94 -1.69
C HIS A 132 3.52 11.53 -0.44
N CYS A 133 3.32 10.76 0.62
CA CYS A 133 2.72 11.25 1.86
C CYS A 133 3.57 12.37 2.49
N PHE A 134 4.90 12.22 2.47
CA PHE A 134 5.81 13.25 2.95
C PHE A 134 5.67 14.55 2.16
N LEU A 135 5.63 14.46 0.83
CA LEU A 135 5.45 15.62 -0.04
C LEU A 135 4.06 16.26 0.09
N VAL A 136 3.01 15.45 0.27
CA VAL A 136 1.65 15.96 0.57
C VAL A 136 1.66 16.78 1.85
N LEU A 137 2.29 16.29 2.93
CA LEU A 137 2.41 17.04 4.18
C LEU A 137 3.24 18.31 3.99
N PHE A 138 4.34 18.23 3.24
CA PHE A 138 5.14 19.41 2.90
C PHE A 138 4.30 20.48 2.19
N CYS A 139 3.50 20.10 1.19
CA CYS A 139 2.61 21.00 0.48
C CYS A 139 1.43 21.50 1.33
N LEU A 140 0.98 20.77 2.34
CA LEU A 140 -0.06 21.25 3.24
C LEU A 140 0.46 22.29 4.25
N ILE A 141 1.74 22.22 4.61
CA ILE A 141 2.36 23.13 5.57
C ILE A 141 2.90 24.38 4.85
N TRP A 142 3.55 24.21 3.70
CA TRP A 142 4.29 25.26 2.98
C TRP A 142 3.78 25.59 1.57
N GLY A 143 2.79 24.86 1.06
CA GLY A 143 2.16 25.15 -0.24
C GLY A 143 0.91 26.01 -0.09
#